data_AF-A0A372DZS3-F1
#
_entry.id   AF-A0A372DZS3-F1
#
_cell.length_a   1.000
_cell.length_b   1.000
_cell.length_c   1.000
_cell.angle_alpha   90.00
_cell.angle_beta   90.00
_cell.angle_gamma   90.00
#
_symmetry.space_group_name_H-M   'P 1'
#
loop_
_entity.id
_entity.type
_entity.pdbx_description
1 polymer ?
#
loop_
_entity_poly.entity_id
_entity_poly.type
_entity_poly.pdbx_seq_one_letter_code
_entity_poly.pdbx_strand_id
1 'polypeptide(L)'
;MGPDYLGREKLAGLVAGELLMLEEQGLRVPGFALLPNHLHAVLVLPASTGLSLYKTVELLHQRTAAQARRLLRGQLPPEADFWHPGSHELPI
;
A
#
# COMPACT_ATOMS: atom_id res chain seq x y z
N MET A 1 -7.40 -0.58 16.76
CA MET A 1 -7.51 0.55 15.82
C MET A 1 -6.10 1.04 15.56
N GLY A 2 -5.63 1.00 14.32
CA GLY A 2 -4.30 1.50 13.94
C GLY A 2 -4.25 3.03 13.88
N PRO A 3 -3.07 3.62 13.69
CA PRO A 3 -2.91 5.07 13.58
C PRO A 3 -3.55 5.64 12.29
N ASP A 4 -4.13 6.83 12.39
CA ASP A 4 -4.89 7.47 11.30
C ASP A 4 -4.01 8.24 10.29
N TYR A 5 -2.83 7.70 9.99
CA TYR A 5 -1.84 8.38 9.15
C TYR A 5 -2.32 8.64 7.72
N LEU A 6 -3.16 7.75 7.16
CA LEU A 6 -3.71 7.90 5.82
C LEU A 6 -4.82 8.97 5.75
N GLY A 7 -5.26 9.51 6.88
CA GLY A 7 -6.10 10.72 6.91
C GLY A 7 -5.35 11.98 6.44
N ARG A 8 -4.02 11.94 6.36
CA ARG A 8 -3.20 13.06 5.87
C ARG A 8 -3.04 12.96 4.36
N GLU A 9 -3.47 13.98 3.64
CA GLU A 9 -3.48 14.04 2.17
C GLU A 9 -2.13 13.63 1.54
N LYS A 10 -1.02 14.08 2.10
CA LYS A 10 0.32 13.74 1.57
C LYS A 10 0.66 12.25 1.69
N LEU A 11 0.21 11.58 2.76
CA LEU A 11 0.43 10.14 2.95
C LEU A 11 -0.56 9.33 2.12
N ALA A 12 -1.82 9.77 2.05
CA ALA A 12 -2.81 9.17 1.17
C ALA A 12 -2.36 9.23 -0.31
N GLY A 13 -1.91 10.39 -0.78
CA GLY A 13 -1.43 10.60 -2.14
C GLY A 13 -0.20 9.76 -2.47
N LEU A 14 0.70 9.55 -1.52
CA LEU A 14 1.85 8.66 -1.67
C LEU A 14 1.41 7.21 -1.89
N VAL A 15 0.48 6.70 -1.06
CA VAL A 15 -0.03 5.31 -1.20
C VAL A 15 -0.81 5.15 -2.50
N ALA A 16 -1.66 6.12 -2.85
CA ALA A 16 -2.37 6.13 -4.13
C ALA A 16 -1.41 6.14 -5.32
N GLY A 17 -0.36 6.96 -5.28
CA GLY A 17 0.64 7.01 -6.34
C GLY A 17 1.35 5.67 -6.54
N GLU A 18 1.73 4.99 -5.45
CA GLU A 18 2.36 3.67 -5.53
C GLU A 18 1.40 2.59 -6.05
N LEU A 19 0.10 2.67 -5.76
CA LEU A 19 -0.91 1.81 -6.37
C LEU A 19 -1.02 2.03 -7.88
N LEU A 20 -1.03 3.29 -8.34
CA LEU A 20 -1.06 3.61 -9.77
C LEU A 20 0.23 3.15 -10.49
N MET A 21 1.38 3.17 -9.80
CA MET A 21 2.63 2.62 -10.34
C MET A 21 2.60 1.10 -10.52
N LEU A 22 1.65 0.37 -9.93
CA LEU A 22 1.44 -1.05 -10.24
C LEU A 22 0.84 -1.21 -11.63
N GLU A 23 0.03 -0.27 -12.11
CA GLU A 23 -0.54 -0.33 -13.46
C GLU A 23 0.54 -0.21 -14.54
N GLU A 24 1.53 0.66 -14.31
CA GLU A 24 2.73 0.77 -15.16
C GLU A 24 3.58 -0.52 -15.18
N GLN A 25 3.45 -1.38 -14.17
CA GLN A 25 4.13 -2.67 -14.07
C GLN A 25 3.31 -3.83 -14.68
N GLY A 26 2.18 -3.52 -15.31
CA GLY A 26 1.32 -4.49 -15.99
C GLY A 26 0.27 -5.13 -15.10
N LEU A 27 0.10 -4.69 -13.84
CA LEU A 27 -1.08 -5.04 -13.05
C LEU A 27 -2.26 -4.15 -13.47
N ARG A 28 -3.46 -4.48 -13.01
CA ARG A 28 -4.60 -3.56 -13.08
C ARG A 28 -5.12 -3.28 -11.68
N VAL A 29 -5.50 -2.04 -11.42
CA VAL A 29 -6.09 -1.62 -10.15
C VAL A 29 -7.49 -1.06 -10.41
N PRO A 30 -8.53 -1.93 -10.55
CA PRO A 30 -9.89 -1.49 -10.88
C PRO A 30 -10.48 -0.47 -9.89
N GLY A 31 -10.01 -0.48 -8.65
CA GLY A 31 -10.41 0.49 -7.64
C GLY A 31 -9.69 0.27 -6.32
N PHE A 32 -9.61 1.34 -5.54
CA PHE A 32 -9.10 1.31 -4.18
C PHE A 32 -9.82 2.34 -3.31
N ALA A 33 -9.80 2.12 -2.00
CA ALA A 33 -10.31 3.04 -0.99
C ALA A 33 -9.27 3.20 0.13
N LEU A 34 -8.89 4.44 0.40
CA LEU A 34 -8.03 4.79 1.54
C LEU A 34 -8.93 5.26 2.69
N LEU A 35 -8.88 4.52 3.80
CA LEU A 35 -9.46 4.91 5.07
C LEU A 35 -8.35 5.46 5.97
N PRO A 36 -8.68 6.20 7.06
CA PRO A 36 -7.65 6.87 7.86
C PRO A 36 -6.52 5.94 8.34
N ASN A 37 -6.80 4.67 8.60
CA ASN A 37 -5.84 3.71 9.15
C ASN A 37 -5.60 2.46 8.29
N HIS A 38 -6.24 2.31 7.12
CA HIS A 38 -6.01 1.15 6.23
C HIS A 38 -6.39 1.43 4.77
N LEU A 39 -6.00 0.50 3.90
CA LEU A 39 -6.25 0.50 2.47
C LEU A 39 -7.08 -0.73 2.08
N HIS A 40 -8.09 -0.54 1.24
CA HIS A 40 -8.68 -1.59 0.43
C HIS A 40 -8.30 -1.38 -1.03
N ALA A 41 -7.87 -2.43 -1.73
CA ALA A 41 -7.55 -2.38 -3.14
C ALA A 41 -8.04 -3.64 -3.85
N VAL A 42 -8.57 -3.47 -5.05
CA VAL A 42 -8.80 -4.57 -5.99
C VAL A 42 -7.59 -4.63 -6.91
N LEU A 43 -6.91 -5.78 -6.95
CA LEU A 43 -5.77 -6.01 -7.82
C LEU A 43 -6.11 -7.16 -8.78
N VAL A 44 -5.90 -6.92 -10.07
CA VAL A 44 -5.99 -7.98 -11.07
C VAL A 44 -4.59 -8.22 -11.61
N LEU A 45 -4.11 -9.46 -11.46
CA LEU A 45 -2.83 -9.91 -11.98
C LEU A 45 -3.06 -10.68 -13.27
N PRO A 46 -2.71 -10.13 -14.45
CA PRO A 46 -2.81 -10.87 -15.70
C PRO A 46 -1.83 -12.05 -15.67
N ALA A 47 -2.28 -13.23 -16.08
CA ALA A 47 -1.46 -14.45 -16.12
C ALA A 47 -0.16 -14.29 -16.93
N SER A 48 -0.16 -13.38 -17.91
CA SER A 48 1.01 -13.06 -18.75
C SER A 48 2.13 -12.32 -18.04
N THR A 49 1.87 -11.73 -16.86
CA THR A 49 2.87 -10.93 -16.14
C THR A 49 3.85 -11.78 -15.33
N GLY A 50 3.50 -13.04 -15.03
CA GLY A 50 4.30 -13.90 -14.14
C GLY A 50 4.44 -13.37 -12.71
N LEU A 51 3.66 -12.35 -12.34
CA LEU A 51 3.72 -11.71 -11.03
C LEU A 51 2.98 -12.53 -9.97
N SER A 52 3.51 -12.50 -8.75
CA SER A 52 2.89 -13.10 -7.58
C SER A 52 2.18 -12.01 -6.78
N LEU A 53 0.90 -12.19 -6.47
CA LEU A 53 0.10 -11.27 -5.66
C LEU A 53 0.81 -10.95 -4.34
N TYR A 54 1.25 -11.99 -3.63
CA TYR A 54 1.99 -11.86 -2.38
C TYR A 54 3.22 -10.94 -2.53
N LYS A 55 4.06 -11.18 -3.54
CA LYS A 55 5.26 -10.34 -3.79
C LYS A 55 4.90 -8.91 -4.17
N THR A 56 3.85 -8.72 -4.95
CA THR A 56 3.35 -7.38 -5.31
C THR A 56 2.92 -6.61 -4.06
N VAL A 57 2.11 -7.22 -3.19
CA VAL A 57 1.63 -6.60 -1.94
C VAL A 57 2.80 -6.30 -1.01
N GLU A 58 3.75 -7.24 -0.88
CA GLU A 58 4.95 -7.04 -0.08
C GLU A 58 5.79 -5.85 -0.58
N LEU A 59 6.00 -5.73 -1.90
CA LEU A 59 6.72 -4.60 -2.50
C LEU A 59 5.98 -3.28 -2.30
N LEU A 60 4.65 -3.27 -2.45
CA LEU A 60 3.82 -2.10 -2.18
C LEU A 60 3.99 -1.65 -0.72
N HIS A 61 3.89 -2.58 0.24
CA HIS A 61 4.10 -2.31 1.66
C HIS A 61 5.50 -1.74 1.93
N GLN A 62 6.55 -2.36 1.39
CA GLN A 62 7.94 -1.92 1.59
C GLN A 62 8.17 -0.50 1.05
N ARG A 63 7.74 -0.23 -0.19
CA ARG A 63 7.94 1.08 -0.84
C ARG A 63 7.20 2.19 -0.12
N THR A 64 5.92 1.97 0.15
CA THR A 64 5.07 2.97 0.84
C THR A 64 5.52 3.18 2.28
N ALA A 65 5.90 2.13 3.02
CA ALA A 65 6.44 2.28 4.36
C ALA A 65 7.75 3.09 4.37
N ALA A 66 8.68 2.81 3.47
CA ALA A 66 9.94 3.53 3.38
C ALA A 66 9.73 5.03 3.11
N GLN A 67 8.82 5.37 2.20
CA GLN A 67 8.50 6.76 1.88
C GLN A 67 7.69 7.43 3.02
N ALA A 68 6.70 6.74 3.59
CA ALA A 68 5.88 7.25 4.70
C ALA A 68 6.72 7.54 5.94
N ARG A 69 7.69 6.68 6.28
CA ARG A 69 8.62 6.90 7.40
C ARG A 69 9.44 8.18 7.23
N ARG A 70 9.79 8.57 6.00
CA ARG A 70 10.47 9.85 5.76
C ARG A 70 9.57 11.03 6.06
N LEU A 71 8.28 10.93 5.72
CA LEU A 71 7.28 11.98 5.99
C LEU A 71 6.85 12.04 7.45
N LEU A 72 6.89 10.91 8.16
CA LEU A 72 6.55 10.77 9.57
C LEU A 72 7.78 10.86 10.49
N ARG A 73 8.92 11.34 9.99
CA ARG A 73 10.15 11.45 10.78
C ARG A 73 9.88 12.24 12.06
N GLY A 74 10.26 11.66 13.21
CA GLY A 74 10.04 12.24 14.54
C GLY A 74 8.65 12.03 15.13
N GLN A 75 7.72 11.39 14.38
CA GLN A 75 6.38 11.02 14.86
C GLN A 75 6.21 9.51 15.01
N LEU A 76 6.91 8.73 14.18
CA LEU A 76 6.94 7.27 14.28
C LEU A 76 8.18 6.83 15.08
N PRO A 77 8.04 6.01 16.14
CA PRO A 77 9.18 5.36 16.78
C PRO A 77 10.03 4.56 15.77
N PRO A 78 11.35 4.43 15.98
CA PRO A 78 12.23 3.63 15.11
C PRO A 78 11.79 2.17 14.94
N GLU A 79 11.17 1.60 15.95
CA GLU A 79 10.69 0.22 16.00
C GLU A 79 9.26 0.06 15.45
N ALA A 80 8.51 1.14 15.29
CA ALA A 80 7.13 1.07 14.83
C ALA A 80 7.08 0.83 13.31
N ASP A 81 6.22 -0.09 12.89
CA ASP A 81 5.93 -0.28 11.47
C ASP A 81 4.85 0.69 10.98
N PHE A 82 4.93 1.03 9.70
CA PHE A 82 3.89 1.83 9.05
C PHE A 82 2.65 0.99 8.73
N TRP A 83 2.87 -0.22 8.21
CA TRP A 83 1.81 -1.20 7.95
C TRP A 83 1.81 -2.28 9.02
N HIS A 84 0.63 -2.84 9.30
CA HIS A 84 0.56 -4.10 10.02
C HIS A 84 1.24 -5.21 9.20
N PRO A 85 1.99 -6.14 9.81
CA PRO A 85 2.54 -7.29 9.11
C PRO A 85 1.41 -8.21 8.64
N GLY A 86 0.99 -8.03 7.39
CA GLY A 86 -0.02 -8.87 6.73
C GLY A 86 -1.01 -8.08 5.88
N SER A 87 -1.72 -8.81 5.02
CA SER A 87 -2.86 -8.38 4.21
C SER A 87 -4.01 -9.34 4.43
N HIS A 88 -5.25 -8.86 4.28
CA HIS A 88 -6.41 -9.74 4.20
C HIS A 88 -6.83 -9.84 2.74
N GLU A 89 -6.77 -11.06 2.20
CA GLU A 89 -7.06 -11.35 0.80
C GLU A 89 -8.40 -12.09 0.72
N LEU A 90 -9.30 -11.57 -0.11
CA LEU A 90 -10.56 -12.23 -0.44
C LEU A 90 -10.51 -12.61 -1.92
N PRO A 91 -10.73 -13.88 -2.29
CA PRO A 91 -10.91 -14.25 -3.68
C PRO A 91 -12.17 -13.56 -4.22
N ILE A 92 -12.07 -13.02 -5.44
CA ILE A 92 -13.16 -12.36 -6.17
C ILE A 92 -13.57 -13.28 -7.32
#